data_AF-A0A436FC46-F1
#
_entry.id   AF-A0A436FC46-F1
#
_cell.length_a   1.000
_cell.length_b   1.000
_cell.length_c   1.000
_cell.angle_alpha   90.00
_cell.angle_beta   90.00
_cell.angle_gamma   90.00
#
_symmetry.space_group_name_H-M   'P 1'
#
loop_
_entity.id
_entity.type
_entity.pdbx_description
1 polymer ?
#
loop_
_entity_poly.entity_id
_entity_poly.type
_entity_poly.pdbx_seq_one_letter_code
_entity_poly.pdbx_strand_id
1 'polypeptide(L)'
;LPDMHTLSRASLTQCILRYAAIGWSGYVPDACRRGTLLIPVNVAKWMWGWPNRFLDRMQRVDSRVYLLGPYSGGDFSQGLDDPELIKQLPDGYSGGISTDALDLVMPDIKERFGSDQSTP
;
A
#
# COMPACT_ATOMS: atom_id res chain seq x y z
N LEU A 1 -10.07 -5.13 -26.72
CA LEU A 1 -8.82 -4.65 -26.07
C LEU A 1 -8.66 -5.42 -24.76
N PRO A 2 -7.88 -6.53 -24.71
CA PRO A 2 -7.90 -7.44 -23.57
C PRO A 2 -6.87 -7.15 -22.46
N ASP A 3 -6.14 -6.03 -22.51
CA ASP A 3 -5.15 -5.63 -21.48
C ASP A 3 -5.62 -4.45 -20.63
N MET A 4 -6.90 -4.41 -20.29
CA MET A 4 -7.43 -3.40 -19.38
C MET A 4 -7.32 -3.95 -17.94
N HIS A 5 -6.44 -3.36 -17.14
CA HIS A 5 -6.32 -3.64 -15.71
C HIS A 5 -7.67 -3.31 -15.03
N THR A 6 -8.55 -4.30 -14.91
CA THR A 6 -9.84 -4.11 -14.27
C THR A 6 -9.65 -4.11 -12.75
N LEU A 7 -9.42 -2.92 -12.20
CA LEU A 7 -9.46 -2.65 -10.76
C LEU A 7 -10.91 -2.76 -10.27
N SER A 8 -11.46 -3.97 -10.20
CA SER A 8 -12.73 -4.18 -9.53
C SER A 8 -12.51 -4.20 -8.02
N ARG A 9 -13.34 -3.45 -7.28
CA ARG A 9 -13.38 -3.47 -5.79
C ARG A 9 -13.50 -4.90 -5.25
N ALA A 10 -14.18 -5.77 -6.00
CA ALA A 10 -14.32 -7.19 -5.69
C ALA A 10 -12.98 -7.94 -5.75
N SER A 11 -12.19 -7.77 -6.82
CA SER A 11 -10.88 -8.42 -6.96
C SER A 11 -9.88 -7.95 -5.91
N LEU A 12 -9.87 -6.65 -5.60
CA LEU A 12 -9.03 -6.08 -4.55
C LEU A 12 -9.41 -6.63 -3.17
N THR A 13 -10.71 -6.61 -2.83
CA THR A 13 -11.21 -7.19 -1.57
C THR A 13 -10.86 -8.67 -1.47
N GLN A 14 -11.01 -9.41 -2.57
CA GLN A 14 -10.68 -10.84 -2.61
C GLN A 14 -9.19 -11.09 -2.41
N CYS A 15 -8.31 -10.28 -3.02
CA CYS A 15 -6.86 -10.36 -2.79
C CYS A 15 -6.54 -10.12 -1.30
N ILE A 16 -7.02 -9.01 -0.73
CA ILE A 16 -6.71 -8.64 0.67
C ILE A 16 -7.21 -9.71 1.64
N LEU A 17 -8.46 -10.16 1.51
CA LEU A 17 -9.04 -11.17 2.39
C LEU A 17 -8.30 -12.51 2.28
N ARG A 18 -8.00 -12.97 1.06
CA ARG A 18 -7.28 -14.23 0.87
C ARG A 18 -5.85 -14.11 1.39
N TYR A 19 -5.14 -13.02 1.08
CA TYR A 19 -3.78 -12.83 1.56
C TYR A 19 -3.73 -12.75 3.10
N ALA A 20 -4.70 -12.08 3.74
CA ALA A 20 -4.80 -12.08 5.20
C ALA A 20 -4.96 -13.50 5.77
N ALA A 21 -5.75 -14.36 5.12
CA ALA A 21 -6.02 -15.73 5.59
C ALA A 21 -4.85 -16.71 5.37
N ILE A 22 -4.17 -16.66 4.23
CA ILE A 22 -3.14 -17.66 3.85
C ILE A 22 -1.74 -17.09 3.64
N GLY A 23 -1.55 -15.78 3.79
CA GLY A 23 -0.25 -15.11 3.58
C GLY A 23 0.84 -15.56 4.57
N TRP A 24 0.46 -16.16 5.70
CA TRP A 24 1.38 -16.77 6.65
C TRP A 24 2.16 -17.97 6.08
N SER A 25 1.56 -18.69 5.13
CA SER A 25 2.23 -19.78 4.40
C SER A 25 3.28 -19.28 3.39
N GLY A 26 3.23 -17.98 3.09
CA GLY A 26 4.00 -17.35 2.04
C GLY A 26 3.44 -17.43 0.63
N TYR A 27 2.27 -18.04 0.47
CA TYR A 27 1.53 -18.02 -0.77
C TYR A 27 0.91 -16.65 -1.06
N VAL A 28 0.98 -16.20 -2.31
CA VAL A 28 0.29 -15.00 -2.82
C VAL A 28 -0.86 -15.46 -3.73
N PRO A 29 -2.14 -15.15 -3.39
CA PRO A 29 -3.29 -15.53 -4.20
C PRO A 29 -3.21 -14.99 -5.63
N ASP A 30 -3.75 -15.74 -6.60
CA ASP A 30 -3.76 -15.27 -8.00
C ASP A 30 -4.57 -13.98 -8.20
N ALA A 31 -5.57 -13.75 -7.33
CA ALA A 31 -6.32 -12.51 -7.27
C ALA A 31 -5.45 -11.28 -6.96
N CYS A 32 -4.24 -11.47 -6.42
CA CYS A 32 -3.30 -10.41 -6.09
C CYS A 32 -2.28 -10.14 -7.19
N ARG A 33 -2.28 -10.84 -8.34
CA ARG A 33 -1.26 -10.68 -9.39
C ARG A 33 -1.64 -9.57 -10.37
N ARG A 34 -0.65 -8.81 -10.87
CA ARG A 34 -0.81 -7.79 -11.93
C ARG A 34 -1.87 -6.73 -11.62
N GLY A 35 -1.94 -6.26 -10.37
CA GLY A 35 -2.97 -5.34 -9.89
C GLY A 35 -2.44 -4.18 -9.05
N THR A 36 -3.29 -3.20 -8.80
CA THR A 36 -3.04 -2.10 -7.86
C THR A 36 -3.88 -2.32 -6.61
N LEU A 37 -3.24 -2.35 -5.44
CA LEU A 37 -3.88 -2.51 -4.15
C LEU A 37 -3.88 -1.18 -3.41
N LEU A 38 -5.08 -0.65 -3.17
CA LEU A 38 -5.30 0.48 -2.28
C LEU A 38 -5.64 -0.06 -0.89
N ILE A 39 -4.78 0.20 0.11
CA ILE A 39 -4.91 -0.38 1.45
C ILE A 39 -4.92 0.75 2.49
N PRO A 40 -5.97 0.86 3.31
CA PRO A 40 -5.97 1.78 4.45
C PRO A 40 -4.82 1.50 5.42
N VAL A 41 -4.15 2.54 5.89
CA VAL A 41 -2.99 2.42 6.79
C VAL A 41 -3.28 1.65 8.08
N ASN A 42 -4.52 1.73 8.60
CA ASN A 42 -4.95 0.97 9.78
C ASN A 42 -5.21 -0.52 9.49
N VAL A 43 -5.48 -0.88 8.22
CA VAL A 43 -5.67 -2.27 7.77
C VAL A 43 -4.32 -2.90 7.39
N ALA A 44 -3.42 -2.13 6.78
CA ALA A 44 -2.13 -2.59 6.31
C ALA A 44 -1.28 -3.28 7.40
N LYS A 45 -1.35 -2.77 8.63
CA LYS A 45 -0.64 -3.32 9.81
C LYS A 45 -1.01 -4.78 10.12
N TRP A 46 -2.16 -5.25 9.65
CA TRP A 46 -2.62 -6.63 9.84
C TRP A 46 -2.21 -7.57 8.71
N MET A 47 -1.63 -7.04 7.61
CA MET A 47 -1.17 -7.87 6.52
C MET A 47 0.07 -8.66 6.93
N TRP A 48 0.08 -9.96 6.65
CA TRP A 48 1.17 -10.81 7.07
C TRP A 48 2.49 -10.40 6.39
N GLY A 49 3.51 -10.14 7.21
CA GLY A 49 4.81 -9.67 6.75
C GLY A 49 4.88 -8.17 6.45
N TRP A 50 3.88 -7.38 6.88
CA TRP A 50 3.93 -5.93 6.77
C TRP A 50 5.14 -5.31 7.51
N PRO A 51 5.79 -4.26 6.97
CA PRO A 51 5.62 -3.77 5.60
C PRO A 51 6.44 -4.55 4.58
N ASN A 52 7.73 -4.82 4.86
CA ASN A 52 8.72 -5.19 3.85
C ASN A 52 8.37 -6.48 3.12
N ARG A 53 8.12 -7.57 3.86
CA ARG A 53 7.85 -8.87 3.24
C ARG A 53 6.54 -8.86 2.45
N PHE A 54 5.53 -8.13 2.92
CA PHE A 54 4.28 -7.96 2.19
C PHE A 54 4.51 -7.21 0.87
N LEU A 55 5.18 -6.06 0.93
CA LEU A 55 5.46 -5.23 -0.24
C LEU A 55 6.31 -6.00 -1.27
N ASP A 56 7.36 -6.69 -0.84
CA ASP A 56 8.19 -7.52 -1.73
C ASP A 56 7.37 -8.62 -2.42
N ARG A 57 6.40 -9.21 -1.71
CA ARG A 57 5.54 -10.27 -2.27
C ARG A 57 4.60 -9.72 -3.32
N MET A 58 4.00 -8.57 -3.09
CA MET A 58 3.15 -7.92 -4.08
C MET A 58 3.97 -7.49 -5.30
N GLN A 59 5.17 -6.95 -5.09
CA GLN A 59 6.09 -6.60 -6.17
C GLN A 59 6.49 -7.81 -7.01
N ARG A 60 6.80 -8.96 -6.39
CA ARG A 60 7.14 -10.21 -7.10
C ARG A 60 6.02 -10.75 -7.99
N VAL A 61 4.77 -10.36 -7.74
CA VAL A 61 3.62 -10.74 -8.58
C VAL A 61 3.14 -9.61 -9.49
N ASP A 62 4.00 -8.61 -9.71
CA ASP A 62 3.74 -7.43 -10.54
C ASP A 62 2.56 -6.59 -10.04
N SER A 63 2.41 -6.50 -8.72
CA SER A 63 1.37 -5.71 -8.08
C SER A 63 1.94 -4.55 -7.28
N ARG A 64 1.28 -3.40 -7.40
CA ARG A 64 1.66 -2.16 -6.72
C ARG A 64 0.74 -1.93 -5.53
N VAL A 65 1.30 -1.53 -4.40
CA VAL A 65 0.55 -1.20 -3.19
C VAL A 65 0.61 0.30 -2.96
N TYR A 66 -0.54 0.92 -2.72
CA TYR A 66 -0.64 2.31 -2.28
C TYR A 66 -1.38 2.36 -0.95
N LEU A 67 -0.79 3.05 0.03
CA LEU A 67 -1.45 3.34 1.30
C LEU A 67 -2.45 4.46 1.16
N LEU A 68 -3.62 4.25 1.77
CA LEU A 68 -4.68 5.23 1.94
C LEU A 68 -4.73 5.70 3.40
N GLY A 69 -5.52 6.76 3.62
CA GLY A 69 -5.91 7.19 4.95
C GLY A 69 -6.62 6.09 5.76
N PRO A 70 -6.77 6.27 7.08
CA PRO A 70 -7.45 5.29 7.93
C PRO A 70 -8.88 5.02 7.46
N TYR A 71 -9.26 3.74 7.38
CA TYR A 71 -10.63 3.37 7.07
C TYR A 71 -11.56 3.72 8.24
N SER A 72 -12.56 4.56 7.98
CA SER A 72 -13.53 5.08 8.96
C SER A 72 -14.99 4.67 8.68
N GLY A 73 -15.20 3.65 7.84
CA GLY A 73 -16.54 3.14 7.49
C GLY A 73 -17.14 3.72 6.20
N GLY A 74 -16.37 4.48 5.42
CA GLY A 74 -16.74 5.03 4.11
C GLY A 74 -16.06 4.30 2.94
N ASP A 75 -15.82 5.01 1.83
CA ASP A 75 -15.16 4.45 0.65
C ASP A 75 -13.63 4.41 0.80
N PHE A 76 -13.00 3.43 0.12
CA PHE A 76 -11.55 3.22 0.07
C PHE A 76 -10.87 4.22 -0.88
N SER A 77 -11.18 5.51 -0.76
CA SER A 77 -10.66 6.57 -1.63
C SER A 77 -9.94 7.69 -0.89
N GLN A 78 -10.06 7.75 0.45
CA GLN A 78 -9.44 8.82 1.22
C GLN A 78 -7.91 8.74 1.18
N GLY A 79 -7.27 9.84 0.79
CA GLY A 79 -5.82 10.00 0.87
C GLY A 79 -5.25 9.87 2.28
N LEU A 80 -3.98 9.51 2.37
CA LEU A 80 -3.18 9.56 3.58
C LEU A 80 -2.66 10.99 3.77
N ASP A 81 -3.53 11.85 4.31
CA ASP A 81 -3.32 13.30 4.35
C ASP A 81 -2.83 13.82 5.71
N ASP A 82 -2.58 12.92 6.66
CA ASP A 82 -2.08 13.26 8.00
C ASP A 82 -0.55 13.11 8.06
N PRO A 83 0.21 14.22 8.21
CA PRO A 83 1.66 14.19 8.42
C PRO A 83 2.13 13.24 9.52
N GLU A 84 1.37 13.13 10.61
CA GLU A 84 1.76 12.27 11.74
C GLU A 84 1.66 10.79 11.36
N LEU A 85 0.73 10.42 10.48
CA LEU A 85 0.67 9.05 9.96
C LEU A 85 1.83 8.75 9.00
N ILE A 86 2.33 9.74 8.26
CA ILE A 86 3.53 9.59 7.42
C ILE A 86 4.77 9.33 8.28
N LYS A 87 4.96 10.10 9.35
CA LYS A 87 6.07 9.92 10.31
C LYS A 87 6.04 8.54 10.98
N GLN A 88 4.85 8.01 11.22
CA GLN A 88 4.62 6.71 11.85
C GLN A 88 4.68 5.51 10.89
N LEU A 89 4.86 5.72 9.58
CA LEU A 89 5.11 4.61 8.68
C LEU A 89 6.35 3.84 9.14
N PRO A 90 6.41 2.51 8.99
CA PRO A 90 7.57 1.77 9.47
C PRO A 90 8.82 2.09 8.63
N ASP A 91 9.99 1.84 9.19
CA ASP A 91 11.26 2.06 8.49
C ASP A 91 11.41 1.11 7.30
N GLY A 92 11.96 1.61 6.20
CA GLY A 92 12.09 0.86 4.94
C GLY A 92 10.78 0.69 4.17
N TYR A 93 9.70 1.39 4.55
CA TYR A 93 8.47 1.41 3.76
C TYR A 93 8.74 1.84 2.31
N SER A 94 8.44 0.97 1.36
CA SER A 94 8.72 1.16 -0.08
C SER A 94 7.46 1.18 -0.96
N GLY A 95 6.28 1.13 -0.34
CA GLY A 95 5.01 1.20 -1.04
C GLY A 95 4.67 2.62 -1.48
N GLY A 96 3.70 2.76 -2.39
CA GLY A 96 3.17 4.05 -2.78
C GLY A 96 2.34 4.69 -1.66
N ILE A 97 2.20 6.00 -1.70
CA ILE A 97 1.30 6.76 -0.82
C ILE A 97 0.30 7.47 -1.73
N SER A 98 -0.99 7.31 -1.46
CA SER A 98 -2.05 8.08 -2.10
C SER A 98 -2.43 9.21 -1.16
N THR A 99 -2.46 10.46 -1.63
CA THR A 99 -2.79 11.64 -0.82
C THR A 99 -3.58 12.63 -1.66
N ASP A 100 -4.53 13.31 -1.03
CA ASP A 100 -5.30 14.42 -1.58
C ASP A 100 -4.73 15.78 -1.12
N ALA A 101 -3.80 15.78 -0.16
CA ALA A 101 -3.17 16.97 0.44
C ALA A 101 -1.64 16.94 0.32
N LEU A 102 -1.13 16.83 -0.91
CA LEU A 102 0.31 16.71 -1.19
C LEU A 102 1.13 17.85 -0.58
N ASP A 103 0.64 19.09 -0.62
CA ASP A 103 1.28 20.26 -0.04
C ASP A 103 1.52 20.14 1.47
N LEU A 104 0.61 19.45 2.17
CA LEU A 104 0.68 19.22 3.60
C LEU A 104 1.64 18.10 3.97
N VAL A 105 1.63 16.98 3.23
CA VAL A 105 2.40 15.78 3.61
C VAL A 105 3.78 15.68 2.95
N MET A 106 4.04 16.46 1.89
CA MET A 106 5.32 16.41 1.17
C MET A 106 6.55 16.74 2.03
N PRO A 107 6.53 17.67 3.00
CA PRO A 107 7.66 17.93 3.88
C PRO A 107 8.12 16.67 4.63
N ASP A 108 7.18 15.93 5.22
CA ASP A 108 7.48 14.70 5.98
C ASP A 108 7.91 13.54 5.07
N ILE A 109 7.34 13.45 3.87
CA ILE A 109 7.79 12.50 2.84
C ILE A 109 9.25 12.79 2.46
N LYS A 110 9.64 14.06 2.25
CA LYS A 110 11.03 14.42 1.94
C LYS A 110 11.97 14.14 3.09
N GLU A 111 11.58 14.44 4.32
CA GLU A 111 12.39 14.14 5.49
C GLU A 111 12.64 12.63 5.63
N ARG A 112 11.60 11.82 5.39
CA ARG A 112 11.66 10.36 5.59
C ARG A 112 12.33 9.60 4.45
N PHE A 113 12.16 10.04 3.21
CA PHE A 113 12.61 9.30 2.01
C PHE A 113 13.64 10.06 1.15
N GLY A 114 13.91 11.32 1.45
CA GLY A 114 14.81 12.18 0.65
C GLY A 114 16.30 12.04 0.99
N SER A 115 16.67 11.30 2.02
CA SER A 115 18.06 11.14 2.48
C SER A 115 18.98 10.40 1.50
N ASP A 116 18.45 9.75 0.46
CA ASP A 116 19.24 9.05 -0.57
C ASP A 116 19.62 9.91 -1.80
N GLN A 117 19.25 11.19 -1.86
CA GLN A 117 19.61 12.08 -2.98
C GLN A 117 20.90 12.90 -2.75
N SER A 118 21.67 12.61 -1.70
CA SER A 118 22.91 13.30 -1.35
C SER A 118 24.13 12.39 -1.51
N THR A 119 24.46 11.98 -2.73
CA THR A 119 25.82 11.52 -3.05
C THR A 119 26.19 12.06 -4.42
N PRO A 120 27.12 13.03 -4.52
CA PRO A 120 27.70 13.43 -5.79
C PRO A 120 28.56 12.32 -6.40
#